data_AF-A0A951PJF5-F1
#
_entry.id   AF-A0A951PJF5-F1
#
_cell.length_a   1.000
_cell.length_b   1.000
_cell.length_c   1.000
_cell.angle_alpha   90.00
_cell.angle_beta   90.00
_cell.angle_gamma   90.00
#
_symmetry.space_group_name_H-M   'P 1'
#
loop_
_entity.id
_entity.type
_entity.pdbx_description
1 polymer ?
#
loop_
_entity_poly.entity_id
_entity_poly.type
_entity_poly.pdbx_seq_one_letter_code
_entity_poly.pdbx_strand_id
1 'polypeptide(L)' 'MLKDSLFISASPEIMGGTPVFTGTRVPVQTLLDYLKAGESIGCRD' A
#
# COMPACT_ATOMS: atom_id res chain seq x y z
N MET A 1 -16.09 -3.23 11.41
CA MET A 1 -14.89 -3.76 10.73
C MET A 1 -15.06 -3.45 9.26
N LEU A 2 -14.19 -2.64 8.66
CA LEU A 2 -14.24 -2.35 7.22
C LEU A 2 -14.05 -3.68 6.49
N LYS A 3 -15.13 -4.17 5.89
CA LYS A 3 -15.20 -5.37 5.08
C LYS A 3 -14.15 -5.28 3.98
N ASP A 4 -13.23 -6.24 4.01
CA ASP A 4 -12.31 -6.68 2.96
C ASP A 4 -12.05 -5.64 1.85
N SER A 5 -11.20 -4.66 2.14
CA SER A 5 -10.59 -3.86 1.09
C SER A 5 -9.59 -4.75 0.32
N LEU A 6 -9.99 -5.14 -0.90
CA LEU A 6 -9.27 -6.13 -1.71
C LEU A 6 -7.81 -5.72 -2.01
N PHE A 7 -7.53 -4.42 -2.01
CA PHE A 7 -6.23 -3.87 -2.40
C PHE A 7 -5.41 -3.34 -1.24
N ILE A 8 -6.05 -2.86 -0.17
CA ILE A 8 -5.37 -2.27 0.99
C ILE A 8 -5.94 -2.89 2.25
N SER A 9 -5.07 -3.41 3.12
CA SER A 9 -5.45 -3.96 4.42
C SER A 9 -4.77 -3.18 5.54
N ALA A 10 -5.50 -2.98 6.64
CA ALA A 10 -4.99 -2.40 7.87
C ALA A 10 -5.52 -3.23 9.05
N SER A 11 -4.63 -3.95 9.72
CA SER A 11 -4.93 -4.76 10.90
C SER A 11 -3.84 -4.53 11.94
N PRO A 12 -4.16 -4.38 13.24
CA PRO A 12 -3.16 -4.27 14.31
C PRO A 12 -2.13 -5.41 14.29
N GLU A 13 -2.52 -6.59 13.81
CA GLU A 13 -1.67 -7.78 13.72
C GLU A 13 -0.64 -7.71 12.59
N ILE A 14 -0.84 -6.83 11.60
CA ILE A 14 0.04 -6.65 10.44
C ILE A 14 0.65 -5.25 10.52
N MET A 15 1.96 -5.19 10.77
CA MET A 15 2.73 -3.92 10.85
C MET A 15 2.10 -2.88 11.79
N GLY A 16 1.49 -3.32 12.89
CA GLY A 16 0.89 -2.43 13.89
C GLY A 16 -0.30 -1.61 13.38
N GLY A 17 -1.01 -2.09 12.35
CA GLY A 17 -2.13 -1.36 11.74
C GLY A 17 -1.73 -0.39 10.64
N THR A 18 -0.44 -0.34 10.27
CA THR A 18 0.01 0.41 9.09
C THR A 18 -0.73 -0.10 7.83
N PRO A 19 -1.31 0.77 6.99
CA PRO A 19 -1.94 0.33 5.74
C PRO A 19 -0.92 -0.29 4.78
N VAL A 20 -1.20 -1.51 4.34
CA VAL A 20 -0.36 -2.28 3.40
C VAL A 20 -1.16 -2.73 2.19
N PHE A 21 -0.50 -3.03 1.08
CA PHE A 21 -1.16 -3.70 -0.04
C PHE A 21 -1.55 -5.13 0.37
N THR A 22 -2.81 -5.51 0.13
CA THR A 22 -3.34 -6.81 0.53
C THR A 22 -2.48 -7.96 -0.02
N GLY A 23 -2.21 -8.95 0.84
CA GLY A 23 -1.31 -10.08 0.51
C GLY A 23 0.18 -9.77 0.64
N THR A 24 0.54 -8.54 1.05
CA THR A 24 1.92 -8.11 1.26
C THR A 24 2.13 -7.50 2.65
N ARG A 25 3.39 -7.29 3.02
CA ARG A 25 3.79 -6.39 4.11
C ARG A 25 4.43 -5.11 3.56
N VAL A 26 4.01 -4.68 2.36
CA VAL A 26 4.50 -3.45 1.73
C VAL A 26 3.56 -2.31 2.11
N PRO A 27 4.02 -1.31 2.88
CA PRO A 27 3.22 -0.14 3.21
C PRO A 27 2.79 0.61 1.96
N VAL A 28 1.57 1.15 1.97
CA VAL A 28 1.11 2.08 0.91
C VAL A 28 2.04 3.29 0.81
N GLN A 29 2.61 3.71 1.96
CA GLN A 29 3.58 4.81 2.03
C GLN A 29 4.78 4.60 1.08
N THR A 30 5.24 3.37 0.89
CA THR A 30 6.37 3.06 0.01
C THR A 30 6.10 3.50 -1.43
N LEU A 31 4.90 3.23 -1.97
CA LEU A 31 4.53 3.72 -3.30
C LEU A 31 4.53 5.24 -3.35
N LEU A 32 3.95 5.90 -2.34
CA LEU A 32 3.89 7.35 -2.28
C LEU A 32 5.28 7.98 -2.20
N ASP A 33 6.23 7.35 -1.52
CA ASP A 33 7.60 7.83 -1.43
C ASP A 33 8.32 7.75 -2.77
N TYR A 34 8.12 6.66 -3.54
CA TYR A 34 8.64 6.58 -4.91
C TYR A 34 8.05 7.67 -5.81
N LEU A 35 6.73 7.89 -5.76
CA LEU A 35 6.09 8.96 -6.53
C LEU A 35 6.60 10.35 -6.14
N LYS A 36 6.82 10.61 -4.84
CA LYS A 36 7.41 11.86 -4.35
C LYS A 36 8.86 12.03 -4.79
N ALA A 37 9.61 10.95 -4.91
CA ALA A 37 10.98 10.94 -5.42
C ALA A 37 11.05 11.18 -6.95
N GLY A 38 9.90 11.28 -7.62
CA GLY A 38 9.82 11.53 -9.07
C GLY A 38 9.78 10.25 -9.91
N GLU A 39 9.65 9.08 -9.30
CA GLU A 39 9.47 7.84 -10.04
C GLU A 39 8.11 7.81 -10.73
N SER A 40 8.10 7.34 -11.97
CA SER A 40 6.88 7.13 -12.74
C SER A 40 6.46 5.66 -12.67
N ILE A 41 5.16 5.43 -12.54
CA ILE A 41 4.56 4.08 -12.62
C ILE A 41 4.51 3.51 -14.05
N GLY A 42 5.05 4.26 -15.02
CA GLY A 42 5.09 3.88 -16.43
C GLY A 42 3.71 3.99 -17.08
N CYS A 43 3.59 4.86 -18.06
CA CYS A 43 2.51 4.75 -19.04
C CYS A 43 3.04 3.88 -20.19
N ARG A 44 2.40 2.75 -20.44
CA ARG A 44 2.47 2.11 -21.76
C ARG A 44 1.23 2.56 -22.52
N ASP A 45 1.46 3.00 -23.75
CA ASP A 45 0.44 3.54 -24.66
C ASP A 45 -0.81 2.67 -24.75
#